data_AF-A0AA38NR01-F1
#
_entry.id   AF-A0AA38NR01-F1
#
_cell.length_a   1.000
_cell.length_b   1.000
_cell.length_c   1.000
_cell.angle_alpha   90.00
_cell.angle_beta   90.00
_cell.angle_gamma   90.00
#
_symmetry.space_group_name_H-M   'P 1'
#
loop_
_entity.id
_entity.type
_entity.pdbx_description
1 polymer ?
#
loop_
_entity_poly.entity_id
_entity_poly.type
_entity_poly.pdbx_seq_one_letter_code
_entity_poly.pdbx_strand_id
1 'polypeptide(L)'
;MGNDGGSIPDRRDLVRTKAKAEQADKANQTRARWFFCALSKRPLQDPVVSCALGKLYNKDSILEYLIDKSAYGDGENICGHIRSLKDVKTLKLTPNPSLSSSALSEPTSRSPFVCPLNLKEMNGVQPFVYISTCGCVFSQAGLKTVVSASSMSSSPKEKDSHTELGEVATSDSELEICPQCATKFSRKNDVLMLNPQPEEEERMREKMELQRSKETKKTKKRKNASPVDDTEAPTKKKALPAMHPSMTAASRAALAMEEAKRKATMSEAVKSLYGDGKPAKKETFMTRGTFTRYA
;
A
#
# COMPACT_ATOMS: atom_id res chain seq x y z
N MET A 1 70.61 19.24 -13.57
CA MET A 1 70.09 19.97 -12.40
C MET A 1 68.61 20.17 -12.65
N GLY A 2 67.78 19.53 -11.83
CA GLY A 2 66.36 19.27 -12.10
C GLY A 2 65.50 20.53 -11.99
N ASN A 3 64.70 20.76 -13.03
CA ASN A 3 63.67 21.78 -13.06
C ASN A 3 62.39 21.20 -12.46
N ASP A 4 62.28 21.23 -11.13
CA ASP A 4 61.08 20.80 -10.41
C ASP A 4 60.17 22.02 -10.23
N GLY A 5 59.32 22.23 -11.24
CA GLY A 5 58.33 23.29 -11.25
C GLY A 5 57.27 23.01 -10.19
N GLY A 6 57.37 23.73 -9.07
CA GLY A 6 56.38 23.68 -7.99
C GLY A 6 54.98 23.85 -8.54
N SER A 7 54.18 22.78 -8.43
CA SER A 7 52.77 22.78 -8.79
C SER A 7 52.05 23.82 -7.93
N ILE A 8 51.67 24.94 -8.53
CA ILE A 8 50.84 25.95 -7.88
C ILE A 8 49.48 25.29 -7.58
N PRO A 9 49.05 25.17 -6.31
CA PRO A 9 47.78 24.57 -5.98
C PRO A 9 46.64 25.38 -6.60
N ASP A 10 45.81 24.71 -7.39
CA ASP A 10 44.68 25.36 -8.04
C ASP A 10 43.63 25.74 -6.98
N ARG A 11 42.80 26.76 -7.24
CA ARG A 11 41.72 27.19 -6.32
C ARG A 11 40.77 26.04 -5.93
N ARG A 12 40.71 24.99 -6.75
CA ARG A 12 39.92 23.77 -6.53
C ARG A 12 40.49 22.89 -5.41
N ASP A 13 41.80 22.95 -5.18
CA ASP A 13 42.49 22.23 -4.10
C ASP A 13 42.44 23.00 -2.78
N LEU A 14 42.43 24.34 -2.86
CA LEU A 14 42.36 25.23 -1.69
C LEU A 14 40.94 25.39 -1.13
N VAL A 15 39.91 25.16 -1.95
CA VAL A 15 38.51 25.27 -1.53
C VAL A 15 37.89 23.88 -1.50
N ARG A 16 37.51 23.44 -0.29
CA ARG A 16 36.77 22.20 -0.06
C ARG A 16 35.42 22.26 -0.76
N THR A 17 35.37 21.82 -2.02
CA THR A 17 34.12 21.74 -2.76
C THR A 17 33.23 20.67 -2.12
N LYS A 18 31.94 20.99 -1.95
CA LYS A 18 30.99 20.15 -1.23
C LYS A 18 30.79 18.84 -2.02
N ALA A 19 31.09 17.70 -1.41
CA ALA A 19 30.98 16.40 -2.06
C ALA A 19 29.56 16.15 -2.59
N LYS A 20 29.45 15.66 -3.83
CA LYS A 20 28.20 15.31 -4.49
C LYS A 20 27.60 14.03 -3.86
N ALA A 21 26.91 14.18 -2.74
CA ALA A 21 26.34 13.06 -1.97
C ALA A 21 25.04 12.49 -2.58
N GLU A 22 24.29 13.28 -3.32
CA GLU A 22 22.87 12.99 -3.64
C GLU A 22 22.66 11.85 -4.66
N GLN A 23 23.65 11.53 -5.50
CA GLN A 23 23.48 10.56 -6.58
C GLN A 23 23.66 9.09 -6.14
N ALA A 24 24.51 8.84 -5.14
CA ALA A 24 24.70 7.51 -4.58
C ALA A 24 23.46 7.04 -3.81
N ASP A 25 22.78 7.96 -3.12
CA ASP A 25 21.58 7.67 -2.34
C ASP A 25 20.41 7.20 -3.21
N LYS A 26 20.18 7.83 -4.37
CA LYS A 26 19.10 7.45 -5.28
C LYS A 26 19.27 6.04 -5.84
N ALA A 27 20.48 5.69 -6.27
CA ALA A 27 20.77 4.36 -6.78
C ALA A 27 20.62 3.28 -5.69
N ASN A 28 21.03 3.59 -4.46
CA ASN A 28 20.87 2.69 -3.32
C ASN A 28 19.40 2.51 -2.92
N GLN A 29 18.59 3.58 -2.94
CA GLN A 29 17.15 3.50 -2.69
C GLN A 29 16.44 2.65 -3.74
N THR A 30 16.83 2.77 -5.02
CA THR A 30 16.31 1.90 -6.07
C THR A 30 16.67 0.45 -5.76
N ARG A 31 17.94 0.13 -5.50
CA ARG A 31 18.34 -1.24 -5.11
C ARG A 31 17.56 -1.74 -3.89
N ALA A 32 17.39 -0.93 -2.85
CA ALA A 32 16.63 -1.29 -1.66
C ALA A 32 15.19 -1.71 -2.01
N ARG A 33 14.50 -0.97 -2.88
CA ARG A 33 13.11 -1.26 -3.30
C ARG A 33 12.97 -2.55 -4.10
N TRP A 34 14.00 -2.94 -4.85
CA TRP A 34 13.95 -4.10 -5.76
C TRP A 34 14.52 -5.39 -5.16
N PHE A 35 15.40 -5.31 -4.16
CA PHE A 35 16.06 -6.46 -3.55
C PHE A 35 15.52 -6.81 -2.17
N PHE A 36 14.90 -5.87 -1.47
CA PHE A 36 14.46 -6.05 -0.08
C PHE A 36 12.95 -5.84 0.07
N CYS A 37 12.37 -6.53 1.06
CA CYS A 37 11.00 -6.38 1.46
C CYS A 37 10.77 -4.96 2.01
N ALA A 38 9.75 -4.27 1.49
CA ALA A 38 9.44 -2.91 1.92
C ALA A 38 9.07 -2.82 3.42
N LEU A 39 8.53 -3.89 4.00
CA LEU A 39 8.16 -3.97 5.42
C LEU A 39 9.35 -4.41 6.28
N SER A 40 9.76 -5.67 6.17
CA SER A 40 10.77 -6.28 7.05
C SER A 40 12.22 -5.91 6.73
N LYS A 41 12.48 -5.24 5.59
CA LYS A 41 13.83 -4.90 5.10
C LYS A 41 14.77 -6.09 4.91
N ARG A 42 14.24 -7.32 4.98
CA ARG A 42 14.93 -8.58 4.64
C ARG A 42 15.02 -8.73 3.12
N PRO A 43 16.00 -9.49 2.59
CA PRO A 43 16.04 -9.78 1.15
C PRO A 43 14.73 -10.44 0.70
N LEU A 44 14.31 -10.14 -0.53
CA LEU A 44 13.13 -10.74 -1.12
C LEU A 44 13.34 -12.24 -1.32
N GLN A 45 12.39 -13.03 -0.84
CA GLN A 45 12.39 -14.49 -0.93
C GLN A 45 11.04 -14.96 -1.47
N ASP A 46 11.06 -16.01 -2.30
CA ASP A 46 9.84 -16.62 -2.78
C ASP A 46 9.11 -17.35 -1.64
N PRO A 47 7.79 -17.16 -1.48
CA PRO A 47 6.88 -16.40 -2.33
C PRO A 47 6.86 -14.88 -2.06
N VAL A 48 7.14 -14.09 -3.10
CA VAL A 48 7.02 -12.62 -3.08
C VAL A 48 5.59 -12.19 -3.39
N VAL A 49 5.15 -11.12 -2.74
CA VAL A 49 3.81 -10.55 -2.91
C VAL A 49 3.86 -9.05 -3.14
N SER A 50 2.89 -8.52 -3.90
CA SER A 50 2.78 -7.09 -4.18
C SER A 50 1.42 -6.52 -3.74
N CYS A 51 1.42 -5.28 -3.27
CA CYS A 51 0.19 -4.54 -3.02
C CYS A 51 -0.29 -3.78 -4.27
N ALA A 52 -1.48 -3.16 -4.18
CA ALA A 52 -2.04 -2.31 -5.22
C ALA A 52 -1.17 -1.08 -5.58
N LEU A 53 -0.26 -0.68 -4.69
CA LEU A 53 0.69 0.42 -4.93
C LEU A 53 1.98 -0.04 -5.63
N GLY A 54 2.11 -1.34 -5.91
CA GLY A 54 3.28 -1.91 -6.57
C GLY A 54 4.49 -2.15 -5.67
N LYS A 55 4.35 -2.00 -4.34
CA LYS A 55 5.42 -2.33 -3.39
C LYS A 55 5.55 -3.84 -3.23
N LEU A 56 6.80 -4.31 -3.09
CA LEU A 56 7.15 -5.72 -2.92
C LEU A 56 7.34 -6.09 -1.45
N TYR A 57 6.82 -7.25 -1.08
CA TYR A 57 6.92 -7.79 0.27
C TYR A 57 7.18 -9.30 0.24
N ASN A 58 7.79 -9.81 1.31
CA ASN A 58 7.77 -11.25 1.57
C ASN A 58 6.40 -11.62 2.13
N LYS A 59 5.83 -12.74 1.66
CA LYS A 59 4.51 -13.19 2.11
C LYS A 59 4.46 -13.36 3.63
N ASP A 60 5.53 -13.88 4.22
CA ASP A 60 5.65 -14.13 5.65
C ASP A 60 5.60 -12.83 6.45
N SER A 61 6.30 -11.78 6.00
CA SER A 61 6.30 -10.48 6.67
C SER A 61 4.92 -9.81 6.68
N ILE A 62 4.14 -9.98 5.61
CA ILE A 62 2.75 -9.48 5.59
C ILE A 62 1.87 -10.30 6.54
N LEU A 63 2.04 -11.61 6.59
CA LEU A 63 1.26 -12.47 7.49
C LEU A 63 1.52 -12.09 8.95
N GLU A 64 2.79 -11.94 9.33
CA GLU A 64 3.19 -11.47 10.66
C GLU A 64 2.53 -10.13 11.00
N TYR A 65 2.56 -9.16 10.09
CA TYR A 65 1.95 -7.83 10.30
C TYR A 65 0.42 -7.86 10.37
N LEU A 66 -0.24 -8.72 9.60
CA LEU A 66 -1.69 -8.85 9.65
C LEU A 66 -2.17 -9.53 10.95
N ILE A 67 -1.32 -10.37 11.56
CA ILE A 67 -1.56 -10.96 12.88
C ILE A 67 -1.30 -9.93 13.97
N ASP A 68 -0.14 -9.27 13.93
CA ASP A 68 0.25 -8.24 14.87
C ASP A 68 0.73 -6.97 14.14
N LYS A 69 -0.11 -5.94 14.17
CA LYS A 69 0.18 -4.65 13.53
C LYS A 69 1.31 -3.90 14.20
N SER A 70 1.65 -4.26 15.44
CA SER A 70 2.75 -3.65 16.21
C SER A 70 4.10 -4.33 15.98
N ALA A 71 4.12 -5.47 15.29
CA ALA A 71 5.36 -6.22 15.00
C ALA A 71 6.40 -5.40 14.23
N TYR A 72 5.94 -4.44 13.42
CA TYR A 72 6.76 -3.53 12.64
C TYR A 72 6.41 -2.09 12.99
N GLY A 73 7.33 -1.35 13.63
CA GLY A 73 7.06 0.01 14.11
C GLY A 73 6.70 1.01 12.99
N ASP A 74 7.24 0.82 11.79
CA ASP A 74 6.94 1.59 10.58
C ASP A 74 5.82 0.97 9.71
N GLY A 75 5.22 -0.14 10.15
CA GLY A 75 4.26 -0.92 9.37
C GLY A 75 3.01 -0.14 8.95
N GLU A 76 2.45 0.68 9.84
CA GLU A 76 1.25 1.46 9.51
C GLU A 76 1.49 2.48 8.39
N ASN A 77 2.67 3.10 8.34
CA ASN A 77 3.03 4.08 7.31
C ASN A 77 3.28 3.41 5.95
N ILE A 78 3.86 2.20 5.96
CA ILE A 78 4.27 1.50 4.75
C ILE A 78 3.11 0.71 4.15
N CYS A 79 2.40 -0.05 4.98
CA CYS A 79 1.36 -0.98 4.61
C CYS A 79 0.00 -0.76 5.30
N GLY A 80 -0.28 0.43 5.85
CA GLY A 80 -1.60 0.74 6.45
C GLY A 80 -2.79 0.61 5.49
N HIS A 81 -2.53 0.60 4.17
CA HIS A 81 -3.55 0.30 3.17
C HIS A 81 -3.91 -1.20 3.12
N ILE A 82 -3.05 -2.12 3.53
CA ILE A 82 -3.27 -3.57 3.49
C ILE A 82 -4.07 -3.97 4.73
N ARG A 83 -5.30 -4.45 4.54
CA ARG A 83 -6.19 -4.89 5.63
C ARG A 83 -6.38 -6.39 5.68
N SER A 84 -6.20 -7.05 4.54
CA SER A 84 -6.37 -8.48 4.39
C SER A 84 -5.47 -9.02 3.28
N LEU A 85 -5.34 -10.35 3.21
CA LEU A 85 -4.63 -11.03 2.12
C LEU A 85 -5.25 -10.81 0.74
N LYS A 86 -6.47 -10.27 0.64
CA LYS A 86 -7.10 -9.90 -0.63
C LYS A 86 -6.51 -8.64 -1.25
N ASP A 87 -5.93 -7.76 -0.42
CA ASP A 87 -5.33 -6.50 -0.88
C ASP A 87 -3.94 -6.72 -1.50
N VAL A 88 -3.47 -7.97 -1.54
CA VAL A 88 -2.13 -8.36 -1.93
C VAL A 88 -2.21 -9.51 -2.93
N LYS A 89 -1.35 -9.48 -3.95
CA LYS A 89 -1.25 -10.53 -4.96
C LYS A 89 0.10 -11.25 -4.85
N THR A 90 0.08 -12.58 -4.81
CA THR A 90 1.30 -13.38 -4.93
C THR A 90 1.82 -13.33 -6.37
N LEU A 91 3.09 -12.98 -6.51
CA LEU A 91 3.75 -12.83 -7.79
C LEU A 91 4.36 -14.17 -8.24
N LYS A 92 4.30 -14.44 -9.55
CA LYS A 92 5.00 -15.55 -10.20
C LYS A 92 6.27 -15.00 -10.84
N LEU A 93 7.31 -14.86 -10.02
CA LEU A 93 8.62 -14.40 -10.46
C LEU A 93 9.41 -15.58 -11.06
N THR A 94 10.22 -15.28 -12.08
CA THR A 94 11.14 -16.25 -12.66
C THR A 94 12.52 -16.05 -12.04
N PRO A 95 13.13 -17.06 -11.39
CA PRO A 95 14.45 -16.92 -10.79
C PRO A 95 15.52 -16.70 -11.88
N ASN A 96 16.54 -15.92 -11.55
CA ASN A 96 17.65 -15.66 -12.45
C ASN A 96 18.57 -16.90 -12.52
N PRO A 97 18.69 -17.59 -13.67
CA PRO A 97 19.55 -18.76 -13.78
C PRO A 97 21.03 -18.45 -13.51
N SER A 98 21.47 -17.20 -13.76
CA SER A 98 22.86 -16.75 -13.57
C SER A 98 23.27 -16.54 -12.10
N LEU A 99 22.32 -16.61 -11.16
CA LEU A 99 22.62 -16.58 -9.73
C LEU A 99 22.84 -17.98 -9.15
N SER A 100 22.23 -19.01 -9.74
CA SER A 100 22.40 -20.39 -9.27
C SER A 100 23.79 -20.98 -9.56
N SER A 101 24.47 -20.47 -10.59
CA SER A 101 25.76 -20.99 -11.07
C SER A 101 27.00 -20.27 -10.52
N SER A 102 26.84 -19.21 -9.71
CA SER A 102 27.96 -18.37 -9.25
C SER A 102 27.82 -18.02 -7.77
N ALA A 103 27.84 -19.02 -6.89
CA ALA A 103 27.85 -18.82 -5.44
C ALA A 103 29.23 -18.38 -4.88
N LEU A 104 30.20 -18.01 -5.72
CA LEU A 104 31.60 -17.76 -5.32
C LEU A 104 32.11 -16.33 -5.57
N SER A 105 31.28 -15.41 -6.09
CA SER A 105 31.70 -14.02 -6.30
C SER A 105 30.57 -13.03 -5.99
N GLU A 106 30.78 -12.24 -4.92
CA GLU A 106 30.07 -11.02 -4.51
C GLU A 106 28.54 -10.97 -4.78
N PRO A 107 27.70 -11.22 -3.76
CA PRO A 107 26.24 -11.37 -3.88
C PRO A 107 25.47 -10.07 -4.18
N THR A 108 26.15 -8.94 -4.37
CA THR A 108 25.54 -7.61 -4.23
C THR A 108 25.04 -6.99 -5.54
N SER A 109 25.43 -7.50 -6.71
CA SER A 109 25.15 -6.79 -7.97
C SER A 109 24.05 -7.40 -8.86
N ARG A 110 23.76 -8.70 -8.74
CA ARG A 110 22.81 -9.39 -9.64
C ARG A 110 21.44 -9.57 -9.01
N SER A 111 20.37 -9.25 -9.76
CA SER A 111 19.00 -9.40 -9.24
C SER A 111 18.56 -10.88 -9.16
N PRO A 112 17.86 -11.30 -8.09
CA PRO A 112 17.34 -12.66 -7.91
C PRO A 112 16.35 -13.11 -9.00
N PHE A 113 15.68 -12.16 -9.65
CA PHE A 113 14.59 -12.44 -10.57
C PHE A 113 14.81 -11.80 -11.94
N VAL A 114 14.28 -12.44 -12.98
CA VAL A 114 14.34 -12.00 -14.38
C VAL A 114 12.97 -12.01 -15.04
N CYS A 115 12.79 -11.18 -16.07
CA CYS A 115 11.61 -11.22 -16.91
C CYS A 115 11.64 -12.46 -17.82
N PRO A 116 10.56 -13.26 -17.88
CA PRO A 116 10.53 -14.48 -18.68
C PRO A 116 10.52 -14.25 -20.20
N LEU A 117 10.13 -13.05 -20.68
CA LEU A 117 10.02 -12.76 -22.12
C LEU A 117 11.31 -12.26 -22.75
N ASN A 118 12.10 -11.49 -22.01
CA ASN A 118 13.31 -10.83 -22.53
C ASN A 118 14.53 -11.01 -21.64
N LEU A 119 14.43 -11.87 -20.61
CA LEU A 119 15.51 -12.23 -19.69
C LEU A 119 16.18 -11.04 -18.99
N LYS A 120 15.50 -9.90 -18.93
CA LYS A 120 16.03 -8.71 -18.28
C LYS A 120 15.93 -8.82 -16.77
N GLU A 121 16.97 -8.38 -16.10
CA GLU A 121 17.11 -8.38 -14.65
C GLU A 121 16.15 -7.39 -13.97
N MET A 122 15.57 -7.82 -12.84
CA MET A 122 14.66 -7.03 -12.03
C MET A 122 15.43 -6.17 -11.01
N ASN A 123 16.24 -5.24 -11.51
CA ASN A 123 17.17 -4.41 -10.72
C ASN A 123 16.74 -2.94 -10.58
N GLY A 124 15.62 -2.55 -11.19
CA GLY A 124 15.08 -1.19 -11.15
C GLY A 124 15.61 -0.22 -12.19
N VAL A 125 16.51 -0.66 -13.08
CA VAL A 125 16.89 0.12 -14.27
C VAL A 125 15.74 0.19 -15.27
N GLN A 126 14.94 -0.89 -15.35
CA GLN A 126 13.78 -0.95 -16.23
C GLN A 126 12.50 -1.15 -15.42
N PRO A 127 11.37 -0.56 -15.85
CA PRO A 127 10.10 -0.75 -15.18
C PRO A 127 9.56 -2.17 -15.40
N PHE A 128 9.07 -2.77 -14.32
CA PHE A 128 8.35 -4.04 -14.36
C PHE A 128 6.88 -3.83 -14.01
N VAL A 129 6.06 -4.71 -14.56
CA VAL A 129 4.62 -4.74 -14.35
C VAL A 129 4.19 -6.16 -14.00
N TYR A 130 3.07 -6.30 -13.30
CA TYR A 130 2.42 -7.58 -13.08
C TYR A 130 0.96 -7.50 -13.49
N ILE A 131 0.40 -8.66 -13.84
CA ILE A 131 -1.02 -8.79 -14.18
C ILE A 131 -1.78 -9.19 -12.92
N SER A 132 -2.76 -8.38 -12.50
CA SER A 132 -3.55 -8.56 -11.26
C SER A 132 -4.29 -9.91 -11.22
N THR A 133 -4.79 -10.38 -12.36
CA THR A 133 -5.61 -11.59 -12.46
C THR A 133 -4.80 -12.85 -12.16
N CYS A 134 -3.58 -12.97 -12.72
CA CYS A 134 -2.76 -14.18 -12.61
C CYS A 134 -1.48 -14.04 -11.75
N GLY A 135 -1.00 -12.82 -11.50
CA GLY A 135 0.24 -12.54 -10.77
C GLY A 135 1.53 -12.74 -11.57
N CYS A 136 1.46 -12.98 -12.88
CA CYS A 136 2.67 -13.08 -13.72
C CYS A 136 3.34 -11.72 -13.86
N VAL A 137 4.68 -11.71 -13.79
CA VAL A 137 5.51 -10.50 -13.79
C VAL A 137 6.31 -10.42 -15.07
N PHE A 138 6.35 -9.23 -15.67
CA PHE A 138 7.05 -8.96 -16.92
C PHE A 138 7.72 -7.60 -16.88
N SER A 139 8.77 -7.41 -17.68
CA SER A 139 9.22 -6.06 -18.02
C SER A 139 8.12 -5.34 -18.81
N GLN A 140 7.94 -4.05 -18.57
CA GLN A 140 6.91 -3.25 -19.24
C GLN A 140 7.09 -3.27 -20.77
N ALA A 141 8.35 -3.20 -21.24
CA ALA A 141 8.67 -3.28 -22.65
C ALA A 141 8.29 -4.64 -23.26
N GLY A 142 8.64 -5.74 -22.58
CA GLY A 142 8.36 -7.10 -23.07
C GLY A 142 6.87 -7.41 -23.14
N LEU A 143 6.09 -6.99 -22.14
CA LEU A 143 4.64 -7.17 -22.19
C LEU A 143 4.02 -6.35 -23.32
N LYS A 144 4.43 -5.08 -23.49
CA LYS A 144 3.92 -4.22 -24.57
C LYS A 144 4.18 -4.81 -25.95
N THR A 145 5.37 -5.36 -26.20
CA THR A 145 5.71 -5.93 -27.53
C THR A 145 4.90 -7.18 -27.84
N VAL A 146 4.78 -8.12 -26.89
CA VAL A 146 4.09 -9.40 -27.13
C VAL A 146 2.58 -9.20 -27.28
N VAL A 147 2.02 -8.34 -26.45
CA VAL A 147 0.59 -8.05 -26.47
C VAL A 147 0.21 -7.24 -27.71
N SER A 148 0.98 -6.20 -28.06
CA SER A 148 0.70 -5.42 -29.28
C SER A 148 0.89 -6.23 -30.56
N ALA A 149 1.80 -7.22 -30.58
CA ALA A 149 1.92 -8.16 -31.70
C ALA A 149 0.71 -9.11 -31.79
N SER A 150 0.16 -9.54 -30.64
CA SER A 150 -0.99 -10.44 -30.59
C SER A 150 -2.26 -9.79 -31.17
N SER A 151 -2.51 -8.51 -30.88
CA SER A 151 -3.65 -7.76 -31.43
C SER A 151 -3.59 -7.56 -32.96
N MET A 152 -2.41 -7.68 -33.58
CA MET A 152 -2.25 -7.59 -35.05
C MET A 152 -2.53 -8.92 -35.77
N SER A 153 -2.63 -10.03 -35.03
CA SER A 153 -2.86 -11.37 -35.58
C SER A 153 -4.32 -11.84 -35.53
N SER A 154 -5.21 -11.09 -34.85
CA SER A 154 -6.65 -11.31 -34.90
C SER A 154 -7.27 -10.56 -36.08
N SER A 155 -7.37 -11.22 -37.22
CA SER A 155 -8.03 -10.70 -38.42
C SER A 155 -9.49 -10.29 -38.15
N PRO A 156 -9.92 -9.08 -38.54
CA PRO A 156 -11.32 -8.81 -38.84
C PRO A 156 -11.60 -9.19 -40.30
N LYS A 157 -12.57 -10.07 -40.53
CA LYS A 157 -13.22 -10.17 -41.83
C LYS A 157 -14.03 -8.88 -42.05
N GLU A 158 -13.58 -8.12 -43.04
CA GLU A 158 -14.28 -7.18 -43.94
C GLU A 158 -15.57 -6.49 -43.47
N LYS A 159 -15.55 -5.14 -43.47
CA LYS A 159 -16.27 -4.32 -44.48
C LYS A 159 -15.95 -2.81 -44.36
N ASP A 160 -15.36 -2.31 -45.44
CA ASP A 160 -15.45 -1.02 -46.15
C ASP A 160 -15.60 0.34 -45.43
N SER A 161 -14.56 1.16 -45.68
CA SER A 161 -14.53 2.58 -46.11
C SER A 161 -15.38 3.64 -45.38
N HIS A 162 -14.73 4.63 -44.76
CA HIS A 162 -14.41 5.97 -45.33
C HIS A 162 -14.24 7.02 -44.20
N THR A 163 -13.21 7.88 -44.33
CA THR A 163 -13.10 9.27 -43.78
C THR A 163 -12.43 9.54 -42.42
N GLU A 164 -11.26 10.19 -42.51
CA GLU A 164 -10.62 11.27 -41.73
C GLU A 164 -10.94 11.55 -40.24
N LEU A 165 -9.85 11.74 -39.48
CA LEU A 165 -9.65 12.63 -38.31
C LEU A 165 -10.84 12.84 -37.34
N GLY A 166 -10.83 12.10 -36.23
CA GLY A 166 -11.72 12.36 -35.09
C GLY A 166 -11.48 11.44 -33.90
N GLU A 167 -11.56 12.01 -32.72
CA GLU A 167 -11.56 11.41 -31.37
C GLU A 167 -11.94 9.92 -31.30
N VAL A 168 -11.05 9.07 -30.78
CA VAL A 168 -11.40 7.68 -30.44
C VAL A 168 -11.88 7.63 -28.99
N ALA A 169 -13.17 7.95 -28.82
CA ALA A 169 -13.93 7.58 -27.64
C ALA A 169 -14.79 6.35 -27.95
N THR A 170 -14.83 5.44 -26.96
CA THR A 170 -15.76 4.29 -26.80
C THR A 170 -15.45 3.05 -27.65
N SER A 171 -15.61 1.80 -27.22
CA SER A 171 -15.72 1.15 -25.92
C SER A 171 -15.85 -0.35 -26.24
N ASP A 172 -14.80 -1.14 -26.04
CA ASP A 172 -14.98 -2.57 -25.76
C ASP A 172 -13.79 -3.04 -24.92
N SER A 173 -14.07 -3.87 -23.94
CA SER A 173 -13.08 -4.48 -23.07
C SER A 173 -12.25 -5.48 -23.87
N GLU A 174 -11.23 -4.99 -24.57
CA GLU A 174 -10.25 -5.83 -25.25
C GLU A 174 -9.50 -6.64 -24.19
N LEU A 175 -9.99 -7.86 -23.96
CA LEU A 175 -9.40 -8.82 -23.05
C LEU A 175 -8.23 -9.48 -23.77
N GLU A 176 -7.03 -9.17 -23.30
CA GLU A 176 -5.79 -9.75 -23.79
C GLU A 176 -5.46 -11.02 -23.00
N ILE A 177 -4.59 -11.86 -23.56
CA ILE A 177 -4.22 -13.16 -22.99
C ILE A 177 -2.80 -13.06 -22.42
N CYS A 178 -2.61 -13.47 -21.15
CA CYS A 178 -1.31 -13.46 -20.51
C CYS A 178 -0.35 -14.42 -21.24
N PRO A 179 0.83 -13.98 -21.68
CA PRO A 179 1.74 -14.82 -22.48
C PRO A 179 2.37 -15.99 -21.71
N GLN A 180 2.29 -16.00 -20.38
CA GLN A 180 2.90 -17.06 -19.55
C GLN A 180 1.90 -18.10 -19.04
N CYS A 181 0.62 -17.75 -18.91
CA CYS A 181 -0.37 -18.64 -18.31
C CYS A 181 -1.75 -18.60 -18.99
N ALA A 182 -1.87 -17.91 -20.12
CA ALA A 182 -3.08 -17.77 -20.91
C ALA A 182 -4.31 -17.19 -20.16
N THR A 183 -4.12 -16.62 -18.97
CA THR A 183 -5.21 -15.97 -18.23
C THR A 183 -5.61 -14.67 -18.91
N LYS A 184 -6.91 -14.45 -19.08
CA LYS A 184 -7.44 -13.21 -19.66
C LYS A 184 -7.24 -12.03 -18.70
N PHE A 185 -6.91 -10.86 -19.24
CA PHE A 185 -6.75 -9.63 -18.48
C PHE A 185 -7.09 -8.41 -19.33
N SER A 186 -7.49 -7.32 -18.69
CA SER A 186 -7.69 -6.03 -19.35
C SER A 186 -6.44 -5.18 -19.24
N ARG A 187 -5.90 -4.74 -20.38
CA ARG A 187 -4.69 -3.91 -20.44
C ARG A 187 -4.74 -2.65 -19.56
N LYS A 188 -5.92 -2.03 -19.45
CA LYS A 188 -6.12 -0.76 -18.74
C LYS A 188 -6.31 -0.92 -17.22
N ASN A 189 -6.90 -2.04 -16.78
CA ASN A 189 -7.32 -2.21 -15.39
C ASN A 189 -6.45 -3.21 -14.63
N ASP A 190 -5.89 -4.21 -15.31
CA ASP A 190 -5.24 -5.35 -14.66
C ASP A 190 -3.71 -5.31 -14.73
N VAL A 191 -3.12 -4.37 -15.48
CA VAL A 191 -1.67 -4.20 -15.55
C VAL A 191 -1.23 -3.17 -14.51
N LEU A 192 -0.57 -3.63 -13.44
CA LEU A 192 -0.05 -2.76 -12.38
C LEU A 192 1.47 -2.69 -12.43
N MET A 193 2.01 -1.50 -12.19
CA MET A 193 3.45 -1.29 -12.18
C MET A 193 4.06 -1.59 -10.82
N LEU A 194 5.23 -2.24 -10.83
CA LEU A 194 6.02 -2.52 -9.63
C LEU A 194 6.96 -1.35 -9.34
N ASN A 195 7.06 -0.99 -8.05
CA ASN A 195 7.92 0.08 -7.54
C ASN A 195 7.88 1.38 -8.39
N PRO A 196 6.69 2.00 -8.52
CA PRO A 196 6.53 3.24 -9.28
C PRO A 196 7.34 4.42 -8.74
N GLN A 197 7.45 5.46 -9.57
CA GLN A 197 7.88 6.78 -9.12
C GLN A 197 6.87 7.33 -8.09
N PRO A 198 7.29 8.22 -7.17
CA PRO A 198 6.42 8.70 -6.08
C PRO A 198 5.10 9.32 -6.60
N GLU A 199 5.17 10.12 -7.68
CA GLU A 199 3.97 10.73 -8.29
C GLU A 199 2.97 9.70 -8.83
N GLU A 200 3.46 8.60 -9.41
CA GLU A 200 2.63 7.52 -9.90
C GLU A 200 2.09 6.64 -8.76
N GLU A 201 2.86 6.49 -7.67
CA GLU A 201 2.41 5.84 -6.44
C GLU A 201 1.20 6.58 -5.85
N GLU A 202 1.25 7.91 -5.79
CA GLU A 202 0.14 8.75 -5.32
C GLU A 202 -1.11 8.59 -6.19
N ARG A 203 -0.97 8.65 -7.52
CA ARG A 203 -2.09 8.37 -8.45
C ARG A 203 -2.68 6.97 -8.23
N MET A 204 -1.86 5.97 -7.92
CA MET A 204 -2.35 4.63 -7.60
C MET A 204 -3.03 4.57 -6.23
N ARG A 205 -2.56 5.32 -5.22
CA ARG A 205 -3.24 5.45 -3.91
C ARG A 205 -4.62 6.06 -4.06
N GLU A 206 -4.75 7.16 -4.78
CA GLU A 206 -6.04 7.81 -5.02
C GLU A 206 -7.02 6.87 -5.73
N LYS A 207 -6.55 6.15 -6.76
CA LYS A 207 -7.37 5.14 -7.46
C LYS A 207 -7.82 4.02 -6.52
N MET A 208 -6.94 3.53 -5.65
CA MET A 208 -7.26 2.51 -4.66
C MET A 208 -8.31 2.98 -3.65
N GLU A 209 -8.17 4.21 -3.15
CA GLU A 209 -9.13 4.81 -2.20
C GLU A 209 -10.49 5.06 -2.85
N LEU A 210 -10.51 5.52 -4.10
CA LEU A 210 -11.73 5.67 -4.88
C LEU A 210 -12.43 4.32 -5.09
N GLN A 211 -11.69 3.26 -5.42
CA GLN A 211 -12.26 1.91 -5.56
C GLN A 211 -12.89 1.42 -4.24
N ARG A 212 -12.19 1.59 -3.12
CA ARG A 212 -12.71 1.23 -1.79
C ARG A 212 -13.96 2.02 -1.39
N SER A 213 -14.01 3.31 -1.74
CA SER A 213 -15.20 4.13 -1.49
C SER A 213 -16.42 3.64 -2.29
N LYS A 214 -16.22 3.06 -3.47
CA LYS A 214 -17.29 2.49 -4.32
C LYS A 214 -17.77 1.14 -3.78
N GLU A 215 -16.87 0.28 -3.28
CA GLU A 215 -17.21 -1.00 -2.68
C GLU A 215 -18.10 -0.83 -1.44
N THR A 216 -17.71 0.08 -0.54
CA THR A 216 -18.48 0.36 0.68
C THR A 216 -19.89 0.88 0.38
N LYS A 217 -20.06 1.70 -0.68
CA LYS A 217 -21.36 2.17 -1.17
C LYS A 217 -22.24 1.05 -1.75
N LYS A 218 -21.66 0.10 -2.51
CA LYS A 218 -22.41 -1.06 -3.05
C LYS A 218 -22.95 -1.98 -1.95
N THR A 219 -22.17 -2.21 -0.88
CA THR A 219 -22.65 -2.96 0.29
C THR A 219 -23.77 -2.25 1.06
N LYS A 220 -23.79 -0.91 1.10
CA LYS A 220 -24.91 -0.16 1.71
C LYS A 220 -26.19 -0.24 0.88
N LYS A 221 -26.11 -0.16 -0.46
CA LYS A 221 -27.28 -0.30 -1.34
C LYS A 221 -27.93 -1.69 -1.25
N ARG A 222 -27.13 -2.76 -1.08
CA ARG A 222 -27.64 -4.12 -0.86
C ARG A 222 -28.31 -4.36 0.50
N LYS A 223 -28.00 -3.55 1.52
CA LYS A 223 -28.67 -3.60 2.83
C LYS A 223 -29.99 -2.82 2.89
N ASN A 224 -30.30 -2.02 1.86
CA ASN A 224 -31.49 -1.16 1.81
C ASN A 224 -32.60 -1.66 0.87
N ALA A 225 -32.49 -2.87 0.33
CA ALA A 225 -33.49 -3.45 -0.56
C ALA A 225 -34.26 -4.59 0.14
N SER A 226 -35.20 -4.21 0.99
CA SER A 226 -36.33 -5.03 1.44
C SER A 226 -37.55 -4.12 1.62
N PRO A 227 -38.62 -4.25 0.83
CA PRO A 227 -39.86 -3.47 1.02
C PRO A 227 -40.88 -4.21 1.92
N VAL A 228 -41.14 -3.56 3.08
CA VAL A 228 -42.34 -3.33 3.91
C VAL A 228 -43.60 -4.24 3.89
N ASP A 229 -44.16 -4.50 5.09
CA ASP A 229 -45.55 -4.16 5.45
C ASP A 229 -45.72 -3.86 6.98
N ASP A 230 -46.80 -3.16 7.32
CA ASP A 230 -47.03 -2.06 8.27
C ASP A 230 -47.25 -2.37 9.78
N THR A 231 -46.75 -1.51 10.70
CA THR A 231 -47.52 -0.57 11.56
C THR A 231 -46.77 -0.04 12.83
N GLU A 232 -46.99 1.25 13.08
CA GLU A 232 -46.84 2.05 14.33
C GLU A 232 -45.52 2.77 14.71
N ALA A 233 -45.67 4.05 15.09
CA ALA A 233 -44.64 5.08 15.27
C ALA A 233 -44.33 5.38 16.77
N PRO A 234 -43.52 6.40 17.15
CA PRO A 234 -42.11 6.25 17.50
C PRO A 234 -41.75 6.64 18.95
N THR A 235 -40.74 6.02 19.57
CA THR A 235 -40.00 6.64 20.70
C THR A 235 -38.49 6.63 20.47
N LYS A 236 -37.91 7.84 20.45
CA LYS A 236 -36.49 8.11 20.24
C LYS A 236 -35.67 7.74 21.48
N LYS A 237 -34.74 6.79 21.37
CA LYS A 237 -33.53 6.73 22.21
C LYS A 237 -32.30 6.56 21.31
N LYS A 238 -31.40 7.54 21.37
CA LYS A 238 -30.12 7.56 20.66
C LYS A 238 -29.22 6.44 21.21
N ALA A 239 -28.75 5.55 20.33
CA ALA A 239 -27.70 4.59 20.61
C ALA A 239 -26.39 5.01 19.91
N LEU A 240 -25.28 4.96 20.66
CA LEU A 240 -23.90 5.12 20.20
C LEU A 240 -23.42 3.85 19.45
N PRO A 241 -22.38 3.95 18.59
CA PRO A 241 -22.06 2.92 17.60
C PRO A 241 -21.48 1.65 18.21
N ALA A 242 -22.04 0.51 17.81
CA ALA A 242 -21.63 -0.82 18.24
C ALA A 242 -20.31 -1.27 17.57
N MET A 243 -19.31 -1.61 18.40
CA MET A 243 -18.17 -2.43 18.00
C MET A 243 -18.45 -3.90 18.34
N HIS A 244 -18.21 -4.76 17.34
CA HIS A 244 -18.06 -6.23 17.34
C HIS A 244 -19.22 -7.12 17.87
N PRO A 245 -19.69 -8.13 17.10
CA PRO A 245 -20.89 -8.91 17.43
C PRO A 245 -20.64 -10.17 18.30
N SER A 246 -19.45 -10.37 18.88
CA SER A 246 -19.10 -11.67 19.51
C SER A 246 -19.14 -11.71 21.04
N MET A 247 -19.96 -10.90 21.70
CA MET A 247 -20.15 -11.01 23.16
C MET A 247 -21.63 -11.23 23.46
N THR A 248 -21.96 -12.40 23.99
CA THR A 248 -23.30 -12.78 24.45
C THR A 248 -23.84 -11.77 25.48
N ALA A 249 -25.14 -11.53 25.50
CA ALA A 249 -25.77 -10.55 26.41
C ALA A 249 -25.43 -10.80 27.90
N ALA A 250 -25.23 -12.06 28.29
CA ALA A 250 -24.85 -12.46 29.64
C ALA A 250 -23.47 -11.93 30.07
N SER A 251 -22.48 -11.90 29.18
CA SER A 251 -21.12 -11.42 29.52
C SER A 251 -21.04 -9.89 29.61
N ARG A 252 -21.87 -9.17 28.86
CA ARG A 252 -22.02 -7.70 29.02
C ARG A 252 -22.67 -7.33 30.35
N ALA A 253 -23.70 -8.07 30.77
CA ALA A 253 -24.35 -7.85 32.07
C ALA A 253 -23.40 -8.16 33.24
N ALA A 254 -22.60 -9.23 33.14
CA ALA A 254 -21.62 -9.59 34.16
C ALA A 254 -20.52 -8.53 34.33
N LEU A 255 -19.97 -8.01 33.23
CA LEU A 255 -18.94 -6.95 33.27
C LEU A 255 -19.50 -5.64 33.84
N ALA A 256 -20.73 -5.26 33.49
CA ALA A 256 -21.36 -4.06 34.03
C ALA A 256 -21.62 -4.15 35.55
N MET A 257 -22.02 -5.33 36.05
CA MET A 257 -22.21 -5.55 37.48
C MET A 257 -20.87 -5.58 38.25
N GLU A 258 -19.80 -6.10 37.66
CA GLU A 258 -18.47 -6.11 38.29
C GLU A 258 -17.85 -4.71 38.33
N GLU A 259 -18.05 -3.91 37.28
CA GLU A 259 -17.61 -2.52 37.22
C GLU A 259 -18.40 -1.63 38.22
N ALA A 260 -19.69 -1.92 38.43
CA ALA A 260 -20.50 -1.26 39.45
C ALA A 260 -20.04 -1.60 40.88
N LYS A 261 -19.65 -2.85 41.14
CA LYS A 261 -19.06 -3.27 42.43
C LYS A 261 -17.71 -2.57 42.65
N ARG A 262 -16.86 -2.49 41.63
CA ARG A 262 -15.60 -1.73 41.71
C ARG A 262 -15.84 -0.25 42.00
N LYS A 263 -16.80 0.40 41.35
CA LYS A 263 -17.17 1.81 41.60
C LYS A 263 -17.84 2.06 42.96
N ALA A 264 -18.44 1.03 43.56
CA ALA A 264 -19.00 1.09 44.91
C ALA A 264 -17.92 1.00 46.01
N THR A 265 -16.77 0.40 45.72
CA THR A 265 -15.69 0.16 46.69
C THR A 265 -14.64 1.29 46.73
N MET A 266 -14.84 2.37 45.96
CA MET A 266 -13.88 3.47 45.84
C MET A 266 -14.26 4.65 46.74
N SER A 267 -13.26 5.24 47.39
CA SER A 267 -13.40 6.44 48.22
C SER A 267 -13.85 7.65 47.39
N GLU A 268 -14.52 8.59 48.04
CA GLU A 268 -15.13 9.77 47.40
C GLU A 268 -14.10 10.61 46.62
N ALA A 269 -12.86 10.67 47.12
CA ALA A 269 -11.74 11.32 46.44
C ALA A 269 -11.41 10.70 45.07
N VAL A 270 -11.39 9.36 44.97
CA VAL A 270 -11.08 8.66 43.72
C VAL A 270 -12.24 8.74 42.73
N LYS A 271 -13.47 8.84 43.23
CA LYS A 271 -14.67 9.04 42.40
C LYS A 271 -14.65 10.39 41.67
N SER A 272 -14.03 11.42 42.27
CA SER A 272 -13.91 12.76 41.68
C SER A 272 -12.93 12.82 40.49
N LEU A 273 -11.98 11.87 40.39
CA LEU A 273 -11.01 11.81 39.29
C LEU A 273 -11.61 11.28 37.99
N TYR A 274 -12.64 10.42 38.09
CA TYR A 274 -13.37 9.88 36.95
C TYR A 274 -14.71 10.61 36.79
N GLY A 275 -14.64 11.91 36.52
CA GLY A 275 -15.83 12.73 36.29
C GLY A 275 -16.69 12.24 35.11
N ASP A 276 -18.01 12.39 35.22
CA ASP A 276 -19.02 11.94 34.25
C ASP A 276 -19.01 12.75 32.95
N GLY A 277 -17.92 12.75 32.17
CA GLY A 277 -17.87 13.12 30.74
C GLY A 277 -18.53 14.44 30.28
N LYS A 278 -18.97 15.31 31.19
CA LYS A 278 -19.62 16.59 30.92
C LYS A 278 -18.55 17.66 30.97
N PRO A 279 -18.51 18.59 30.00
CA PRO A 279 -17.52 19.66 30.00
C PRO A 279 -17.70 20.51 31.27
N ALA A 280 -16.65 20.60 32.08
CA ALA A 280 -16.63 21.47 33.25
C ALA A 280 -16.93 22.91 32.80
N LYS A 281 -17.78 23.60 33.58
CA LYS A 281 -18.16 25.00 33.36
C LYS A 281 -16.88 25.83 33.27
N LYS A 282 -16.68 26.55 32.15
CA LYS A 282 -15.53 27.44 31.94
C LYS A 282 -15.69 28.67 32.84
N GLU A 283 -15.30 28.54 34.10
CA GLU A 283 -15.10 29.68 34.98
C GLU A 283 -13.62 30.06 34.93
N THR A 284 -13.35 31.32 34.57
CA THR A 284 -12.00 31.87 34.52
C THR A 284 -11.44 32.01 35.93
N PHE A 285 -10.12 31.83 36.07
CA PHE A 285 -9.40 31.84 37.34
C PHE A 285 -9.66 33.08 38.22
N MET A 286 -10.12 34.20 37.63
CA MET A 286 -10.42 35.45 38.33
C MET A 286 -11.78 35.52 39.04
N THR A 287 -12.74 34.63 38.76
CA THR A 287 -14.07 34.66 39.41
C THR A 287 -14.25 33.64 40.53
N ARG A 288 -13.21 32.85 40.86
CA ARG A 288 -13.23 31.94 42.01
C ARG A 288 -12.97 32.74 43.29
N GLY A 289 -14.04 33.35 43.81
CA GLY A 289 -14.06 34.18 45.01
C GLY A 289 -13.30 33.61 46.21
N THR A 290 -12.03 33.97 46.31
CA THR A 290 -11.17 33.74 47.49
C THR A 290 -10.32 34.98 47.78
N PHE A 291 -10.92 36.17 47.65
CA PHE A 291 -10.45 37.37 48.32
C PHE A 291 -11.38 37.68 49.51
N THR A 292 -11.31 36.81 50.51
CA THR A 292 -11.74 37.10 51.88
C THR A 292 -10.59 36.72 52.81
N ARG A 293 -9.59 37.61 52.89
CA ARG A 293 -8.76 37.73 54.08
C ARG A 293 -9.20 39.02 54.78
N TYR A 294 -9.92 38.86 55.87
CA TYR A 294 -10.13 39.92 56.86
C TYR A 294 -8.89 39.94 57.76
N ALA A 295 -8.16 41.05 57.75
CA ALA A 295 -7.48 41.73 58.86
C ALA A 295 -6.77 42.96 58.28
#